data_AF-A0A432MHL4-F1
#
_entry.id   AF-A0A432MHL4-F1
#
_cell.length_a   1.000
_cell.length_b   1.000
_cell.length_c   1.000
_cell.angle_alpha   90.00
_cell.angle_beta   90.00
_cell.angle_gamma   90.00
#
_symmetry.space_group_name_H-M   'P 1'
#
loop_
_entity.id
_entity.type
_entity.pdbx_description
1 polymer ?
#
loop_
_entity_poly.entity_id
_entity_poly.type
_entity_poly.pdbx_seq_one_letter_code
_entity_poly.pdbx_strand_id
1 'polypeptide(L)'
;MGPPPLLPLAFRVESARPTRPNASSCSRPRSRAGARSFPPVRSRPTLRLYLAGPLFTQAERSWNAAIASALRSAGHHVVLPQEEVQHLEAPEAGPIFRLDVEGVRSADALVAILDGADPDSGTSFECGLAFALGIPIVAVRTDFRAGGDDLPGQRLPAINLMLSEAAAAVVLLPGLSESAEDASREILKALARLGPPPSPLLGPSDAP
;
A
#
# COMPACT_ATOMS: atom_id res chain seq x y z
N MET A 1 26.26 26.97 0.28
CA MET A 1 25.43 25.81 0.67
C MET A 1 24.81 25.26 -0.61
N GLY A 2 25.25 24.10 -1.08
CA GLY A 2 24.68 23.45 -2.25
C GLY A 2 23.30 22.84 -1.92
N PRO A 3 22.43 22.62 -2.91
CA PRO A 3 21.16 21.95 -2.67
C PRO A 3 21.41 20.55 -2.09
N PRO A 4 20.54 20.05 -1.19
CA PRO A 4 20.66 18.70 -0.67
C PRO A 4 20.58 17.68 -1.81
N PRO A 5 21.25 16.52 -1.69
CA PRO A 5 21.17 15.47 -2.70
C PRO A 5 19.72 14.99 -2.82
N LEU A 6 19.21 14.94 -4.05
CA LEU A 6 17.91 14.36 -4.35
C LEU A 6 17.93 12.89 -3.92
N LEU A 7 17.03 12.52 -3.01
CA LEU A 7 16.77 11.13 -2.68
C LEU A 7 16.37 10.37 -3.96
N PRO A 8 16.78 9.12 -4.14
CA PRO A 8 16.38 8.35 -5.31
C PRO A 8 14.85 8.23 -5.35
N LEU A 9 14.26 8.65 -6.47
CA LEU A 9 12.83 8.54 -6.74
C LEU A 9 12.31 7.17 -6.30
N ALA A 10 11.27 7.15 -5.46
CA ALA A 10 10.56 5.95 -5.08
C ALA A 10 10.24 5.11 -6.34
N PHE A 11 10.59 3.83 -6.29
CA PHE A 11 10.40 2.91 -7.40
C PHE A 11 8.91 2.79 -7.74
N ARG A 12 8.50 3.36 -8.88
CA ARG A 12 7.11 3.39 -9.34
C ARG A 12 6.79 2.07 -10.04
N VAL A 13 5.80 1.33 -9.55
CA VAL A 13 5.27 0.16 -10.24
C VAL A 13 4.17 0.62 -11.19
N GLU A 14 4.48 0.71 -12.48
CA GLU A 14 3.47 0.87 -13.54
C GLU A 14 3.05 -0.52 -14.06
N SER A 15 1.75 -0.76 -14.18
CA SER A 15 1.23 -2.01 -14.75
C SER A 15 1.37 -2.00 -16.28
N ALA A 16 2.13 -2.94 -16.83
CA ALA A 16 2.26 -3.12 -18.27
C ALA A 16 1.00 -3.79 -18.86
N ARG A 17 0.47 -3.25 -19.96
CA ARG A 17 -0.63 -3.86 -20.73
C ARG A 17 -0.19 -5.23 -21.31
N PRO A 18 -1.01 -6.28 -21.22
CA PRO A 18 -0.68 -7.57 -21.81
C PRO A 18 -0.84 -7.54 -23.34
N THR A 19 0.28 -7.64 -24.06
CA THR A 19 0.28 -7.98 -25.50
C THR A 19 0.03 -9.48 -25.66
N ARG A 20 -1.03 -9.85 -26.38
CA ARG A 20 -1.37 -11.25 -26.70
C ARG A 20 -0.29 -11.87 -27.62
N PRO A 21 0.30 -13.02 -27.30
CA PRO A 21 1.05 -13.81 -28.27
C PRO A 21 0.12 -14.77 -29.03
N ASN A 22 0.36 -14.85 -30.33
CA ASN A 22 -0.31 -15.71 -31.30
C ASN A 22 0.06 -17.19 -31.06
N ALA A 23 -0.93 -18.08 -31.15
CA ALA A 23 -0.75 -19.52 -30.97
C ALA A 23 -0.18 -20.13 -32.25
N SER A 24 0.98 -20.78 -32.16
CA SER A 24 1.51 -21.61 -33.24
C SER A 24 2.22 -22.83 -32.65
N SER A 25 1.91 -23.97 -33.25
CA SER A 25 2.12 -25.35 -32.83
C SER A 25 3.58 -25.73 -32.52
N CYS A 26 3.79 -26.50 -31.45
CA CYS A 26 5.08 -27.11 -31.15
C CYS A 26 4.89 -28.60 -30.83
N SER A 27 5.51 -29.44 -31.65
CA SER A 27 5.55 -30.91 -31.53
C SER A 27 6.51 -31.33 -30.41
N ARG A 28 6.08 -32.31 -29.60
CA ARG A 28 6.83 -32.81 -28.44
C ARG A 28 7.92 -33.81 -28.84
N PRO A 29 9.19 -33.65 -28.43
CA PRO A 29 10.09 -34.77 -28.23
C PRO A 29 10.00 -35.27 -26.78
N ARG A 30 9.96 -36.59 -26.62
CA ARG A 30 10.06 -37.29 -25.32
C ARG A 30 11.47 -37.09 -24.76
N SER A 31 11.59 -36.61 -23.51
CA SER A 31 12.86 -36.64 -22.78
C SER A 31 12.67 -37.14 -21.35
N ARG A 32 13.67 -37.89 -20.91
CA ARG A 32 13.74 -38.70 -19.68
C ARG A 32 13.62 -37.86 -18.41
N ALA A 33 12.91 -38.42 -17.43
CA ALA A 33 12.76 -37.89 -16.08
C ALA A 33 14.12 -37.83 -15.36
N GLY A 34 14.64 -36.61 -15.18
CA GLY A 34 15.53 -36.27 -14.08
C GLY A 34 14.75 -35.34 -13.16
N ALA A 35 14.51 -35.76 -11.92
CA ALA A 35 13.85 -34.94 -10.91
C ALA A 35 14.71 -33.71 -10.63
N ARG A 36 14.40 -32.59 -11.28
CA ARG A 36 14.94 -31.29 -10.90
C ARG A 36 14.31 -30.96 -9.56
N SER A 37 15.10 -31.00 -8.49
CA SER A 37 14.68 -30.45 -7.21
C SER A 37 14.38 -28.98 -7.42
N PHE A 38 13.10 -28.62 -7.32
CA PHE A 38 12.71 -27.22 -7.32
C PHE A 38 13.36 -26.55 -6.10
N PRO A 39 13.94 -25.36 -6.25
CA PRO A 39 14.40 -24.61 -5.09
C PRO A 39 13.19 -24.42 -4.15
N PRO A 40 13.39 -24.45 -2.82
CA PRO A 40 12.30 -24.22 -1.89
C PRO A 40 11.65 -22.89 -2.23
N VAL A 41 10.32 -22.90 -2.42
CA VAL A 41 9.54 -21.68 -2.52
C VAL A 41 9.85 -20.89 -1.26
N ARG A 42 10.54 -19.74 -1.39
CA ARG A 42 10.78 -18.85 -0.26
C ARG A 42 9.39 -18.48 0.28
N SER A 43 9.04 -18.98 1.47
CA SER A 43 7.84 -18.56 2.16
C SER A 43 7.95 -17.05 2.35
N ARG A 44 7.01 -16.30 1.77
CA ARG A 44 6.94 -14.86 2.01
C ARG A 44 6.68 -14.64 3.50
N PRO A 45 7.32 -13.65 4.15
CA PRO A 45 7.03 -13.36 5.54
C PRO A 45 5.56 -12.95 5.68
N THR A 46 4.88 -13.53 6.67
CA THR A 46 3.56 -13.05 7.12
C THR A 46 3.75 -11.70 7.79
N LEU A 47 2.92 -10.73 7.39
CA LEU A 47 2.97 -9.35 7.89
C LEU A 47 1.68 -9.03 8.62
N ARG A 48 1.75 -8.16 9.61
CA ARG A 48 0.62 -7.43 10.22
C ARG A 48 0.47 -6.11 9.48
N LEU A 49 -0.65 -5.95 8.79
CA LEU A 49 -0.94 -4.79 7.96
C LEU A 49 -2.05 -3.97 8.62
N TYR A 50 -1.86 -2.65 8.71
CA TYR A 50 -2.95 -1.73 9.01
C TYR A 50 -3.50 -1.18 7.70
N LEU A 51 -4.78 -1.42 7.40
CA LEU A 51 -5.43 -0.93 6.18
C LEU A 51 -6.21 0.35 6.49
N ALA A 52 -5.57 1.47 6.20
CA ALA A 52 -6.11 2.82 6.34
C ALA A 52 -6.86 3.23 5.06
N GLY A 53 -7.97 3.93 5.21
CA GLY A 53 -8.74 4.46 4.09
C GLY A 53 -10.08 5.04 4.52
N PRO A 54 -10.72 5.84 3.65
CA PRO A 54 -12.04 6.38 3.93
C PRO A 54 -13.04 5.24 4.15
N LEU A 55 -14.00 5.46 5.04
CA LEU A 55 -15.04 4.48 5.40
C LEU A 55 -16.44 5.11 5.55
N PHE A 56 -16.63 6.30 4.99
CA PHE A 56 -17.84 7.12 5.11
C PHE A 56 -19.02 6.50 4.37
N THR A 57 -18.76 5.92 3.20
CA THR A 57 -19.77 5.32 2.33
C THR A 57 -19.74 3.80 2.38
N GLN A 58 -20.87 3.17 2.01
CA GLN A 58 -20.91 1.71 1.88
C GLN A 58 -19.96 1.21 0.78
N ALA A 59 -19.79 1.99 -0.31
CA ALA A 59 -18.87 1.65 -1.39
C ALA A 59 -17.43 1.57 -0.89
N GLU A 60 -16.97 2.59 -0.15
CA GLU A 60 -15.64 2.62 0.48
C GLU A 60 -15.43 1.44 1.44
N ARG A 61 -16.39 1.18 2.34
CA ARG A 61 -16.28 0.05 3.27
C ARG A 61 -16.23 -1.30 2.55
N SER A 62 -17.03 -1.46 1.50
CA SER A 62 -17.05 -2.71 0.71
C SER A 62 -15.74 -2.91 -0.03
N TRP A 63 -15.17 -1.83 -0.58
CA TRP A 63 -13.87 -1.83 -1.22
C TRP A 63 -12.74 -2.20 -0.24
N ASN A 64 -12.69 -1.55 0.92
CA ASN A 64 -11.70 -1.85 1.96
C ASN A 64 -11.78 -3.31 2.44
N ALA A 65 -13.00 -3.84 2.62
CA ALA A 65 -13.22 -5.23 3.00
C ALA A 65 -12.73 -6.22 1.93
N ALA A 66 -12.94 -5.90 0.64
CA ALA A 66 -12.46 -6.72 -0.46
C ALA A 66 -10.93 -6.78 -0.50
N ILE A 67 -10.26 -5.64 -0.33
CA ILE A 67 -8.80 -5.58 -0.24
C ILE A 67 -8.30 -6.36 0.99
N ALA A 68 -8.87 -6.13 2.17
CA ALA A 68 -8.49 -6.85 3.39
C ALA A 68 -8.62 -8.37 3.22
N SER A 69 -9.72 -8.83 2.61
CA SER A 69 -9.96 -10.25 2.32
C SER A 69 -8.88 -10.85 1.40
N ALA A 70 -8.51 -10.12 0.34
CA ALA A 70 -7.47 -10.57 -0.58
C ALA A 70 -6.08 -10.63 0.08
N LEU A 71 -5.74 -9.63 0.90
CA LEU A 71 -4.48 -9.59 1.66
C LEU A 71 -4.42 -10.71 2.71
N ARG A 72 -5.53 -10.98 3.40
CA ARG A 72 -5.67 -12.12 4.33
C ARG A 72 -5.50 -13.46 3.61
N SER A 73 -6.13 -13.60 2.43
CA SER A 73 -6.01 -14.79 1.58
C SER A 73 -4.58 -15.03 1.08
N ALA A 74 -3.76 -13.99 1.01
CA ALA A 74 -2.33 -14.08 0.70
C ALA A 74 -1.45 -14.45 1.91
N GLY A 75 -2.04 -14.64 3.09
CA GLY A 75 -1.34 -15.09 4.31
C GLY A 75 -0.88 -13.99 5.25
N HIS A 76 -1.39 -12.75 5.09
CA HIS A 76 -1.12 -11.63 5.99
C HIS A 76 -2.21 -11.48 7.06
N HIS A 77 -1.86 -10.88 8.19
CA HIS A 77 -2.84 -10.37 9.15
C HIS A 77 -3.21 -8.94 8.76
N VAL A 78 -4.50 -8.60 8.75
CA VAL A 78 -4.97 -7.25 8.39
C VAL A 78 -5.84 -6.71 9.50
N VAL A 79 -5.42 -5.61 10.10
CA VAL A 79 -6.22 -4.75 10.98
C VAL A 79 -7.00 -3.79 10.10
N LEU A 80 -8.33 -3.83 10.19
CA LEU A 80 -9.21 -3.01 9.37
C LEU A 80 -10.17 -2.22 10.29
N PRO A 81 -10.04 -0.87 10.40
CA PRO A 81 -10.74 -0.07 11.41
C PRO A 81 -12.26 -0.29 11.46
N GLN A 82 -12.91 -0.41 10.30
CA GLN A 82 -14.36 -0.60 10.21
C GLN A 82 -14.86 -1.96 10.76
N GLU A 83 -13.97 -2.94 10.94
CA GLU A 83 -14.24 -4.21 11.61
C GLU A 83 -13.93 -4.08 13.11
N GLU A 84 -12.77 -3.49 13.45
CA GLU A 84 -12.31 -3.35 14.83
C GLU A 84 -13.28 -2.53 15.71
N VAL A 85 -13.86 -1.46 15.16
CA VAL A 85 -14.83 -0.61 15.87
C VAL A 85 -16.10 -1.38 16.26
N GLN A 86 -16.44 -2.48 15.57
CA GLN A 86 -17.61 -3.31 15.89
C GLN A 86 -17.42 -4.10 17.20
N HIS A 87 -16.19 -4.22 17.69
CA HIS A 87 -15.86 -4.89 18.94
C HIS A 87 -15.90 -3.95 20.15
N LEU A 88 -16.13 -2.65 19.94
CA LEU A 88 -16.30 -1.69 21.02
C LEU A 88 -17.72 -1.74 21.58
N GLU A 89 -17.86 -1.58 22.90
CA GLU A 89 -19.17 -1.47 23.56
C GLU A 89 -19.96 -0.25 23.07
N ALA A 90 -19.25 0.84 22.77
CA ALA A 90 -19.80 2.06 22.20
C ALA A 90 -18.78 2.74 21.25
N PRO A 91 -19.24 3.35 20.15
CA PRO A 91 -18.38 4.06 19.20
C PRO A 91 -18.01 5.46 19.70
N GLU A 92 -17.30 5.52 20.82
CA GLU A 92 -16.82 6.76 21.42
C GLU A 92 -15.44 7.14 20.87
N ALA A 93 -15.19 8.45 20.73
CA ALA A 93 -13.97 8.96 20.12
C ALA A 93 -12.68 8.49 20.84
N GLY A 94 -12.67 8.45 22.18
CA GLY A 94 -11.49 8.05 22.95
C GLY A 94 -11.08 6.57 22.74
N PRO A 95 -12.01 5.61 22.91
CA PRO A 95 -11.77 4.21 22.56
C PRO A 95 -11.36 3.98 21.10
N ILE A 96 -12.06 4.60 20.13
CA ILE A 96 -11.74 4.48 18.70
C ILE A 96 -10.31 4.98 18.43
N PHE A 97 -9.97 6.19 18.92
CA PHE A 97 -8.64 6.74 18.76
C PHE A 97 -7.53 5.81 19.28
N ARG A 98 -7.72 5.23 20.47
CA ARG A 98 -6.74 4.28 21.03
C ARG A 98 -6.62 3.00 20.20
N LEU A 99 -7.75 2.50 19.70
CA LEU A 99 -7.81 1.32 18.86
C LEU A 99 -7.01 1.53 17.56
N ASP A 100 -7.23 2.66 16.88
CA ASP A 100 -6.54 2.97 15.63
C ASP A 100 -5.05 3.23 15.84
N VAL A 101 -4.68 4.00 16.88
CA VAL A 101 -3.28 4.25 17.23
C VAL A 101 -2.52 2.96 17.54
N GLU A 102 -3.12 2.04 18.31
CA GLU A 102 -2.48 0.75 18.62
C GLU A 102 -2.47 -0.18 17.40
N GLY A 103 -3.50 -0.11 16.56
CA GLY A 103 -3.56 -0.77 15.27
C GLY A 103 -2.36 -0.41 14.39
N VAL A 104 -2.11 0.89 14.20
CA VAL A 104 -0.95 1.40 13.45
C VAL A 104 0.36 0.99 14.13
N ARG A 105 0.49 1.20 15.44
CA ARG A 105 1.73 0.92 16.20
C ARG A 105 2.16 -0.55 16.13
N SER A 106 1.19 -1.48 16.05
CA SER A 106 1.45 -2.92 16.00
C SER A 106 1.65 -3.49 14.59
N ALA A 107 1.63 -2.63 13.56
CA ALA A 107 1.73 -3.02 12.16
C ALA A 107 3.19 -3.09 11.68
N ASP A 108 3.48 -4.06 10.83
CA ASP A 108 4.75 -4.16 10.08
C ASP A 108 4.75 -3.22 8.87
N ALA A 109 3.57 -2.87 8.35
CA ALA A 109 3.38 -1.90 7.28
C ALA A 109 1.96 -1.33 7.30
N LEU A 110 1.80 -0.11 6.81
CA LEU A 110 0.51 0.54 6.61
C LEU A 110 0.17 0.56 5.12
N VAL A 111 -1.05 0.16 4.76
CA VAL A 111 -1.60 0.31 3.39
C VAL A 111 -2.63 1.43 3.46
N ALA A 112 -2.42 2.51 2.70
CA ALA A 112 -3.28 3.69 2.74
C ALA A 112 -4.03 3.88 1.41
N ILE A 113 -5.37 3.89 1.46
CA ILE A 113 -6.20 4.29 0.32
C ILE A 113 -6.32 5.81 0.31
N LEU A 114 -5.65 6.45 -0.66
CA LEU A 114 -5.50 7.91 -0.80
C LEU A 114 -6.30 8.47 -2.00
N ASP A 115 -7.51 7.94 -2.18
CA ASP A 115 -8.42 8.36 -3.23
C ASP A 115 -9.05 9.73 -2.93
N GLY A 116 -9.39 10.47 -3.99
CA GLY A 116 -9.98 11.79 -3.90
C GLY A 116 -9.03 12.94 -4.29
N ALA A 117 -9.60 14.14 -4.27
CA ALA A 117 -8.85 15.39 -4.51
C ALA A 117 -7.91 15.72 -3.35
N ASP A 118 -8.38 15.44 -2.13
CA ASP A 118 -7.61 15.49 -0.89
C ASP A 118 -7.84 14.16 -0.15
N PRO A 119 -6.79 13.48 0.33
CA PRO A 119 -6.93 12.26 1.10
C PRO A 119 -7.72 12.49 2.39
N ASP A 120 -8.40 11.45 2.87
CA ASP A 120 -9.11 11.52 4.15
C ASP A 120 -8.15 11.96 5.29
N SER A 121 -8.64 12.88 6.13
CA SER A 121 -7.87 13.43 7.25
C SER A 121 -7.50 12.39 8.32
N GLY A 122 -8.36 11.38 8.54
CA GLY A 122 -8.06 10.26 9.47
C GLY A 122 -6.93 9.39 8.93
N THR A 123 -7.06 8.96 7.67
CA THR A 123 -6.04 8.23 6.92
C THR A 123 -4.71 9.01 6.86
N SER A 124 -4.78 10.33 6.72
CA SER A 124 -3.59 11.21 6.72
C SER A 124 -2.92 11.27 8.09
N PHE A 125 -3.68 11.32 9.18
CA PHE A 125 -3.16 11.25 10.55
C PHE A 125 -2.44 9.91 10.79
N GLU A 126 -3.06 8.80 10.37
CA GLU A 126 -2.49 7.45 10.48
C GLU A 126 -1.20 7.30 9.67
N CYS A 127 -1.14 7.86 8.45
CA CYS A 127 0.08 7.93 7.67
C CYS A 127 1.19 8.72 8.40
N GLY A 128 0.85 9.87 8.97
CA GLY A 128 1.81 10.67 9.75
C GLY A 128 2.36 9.92 10.97
N LEU A 129 1.50 9.21 11.69
CA LEU A 129 1.88 8.36 12.81
C LEU A 129 2.80 7.21 12.36
N ALA A 130 2.43 6.49 11.29
CA ALA A 130 3.24 5.42 10.74
C ALA A 130 4.63 5.91 10.33
N PHE A 131 4.71 7.05 9.65
CA PHE A 131 5.97 7.68 9.26
C PHE A 131 6.83 8.00 10.49
N ALA A 132 6.25 8.64 11.51
CA ALA A 132 6.95 8.99 12.75
C ALA A 132 7.49 7.77 13.51
N LEU A 133 6.80 6.63 13.42
CA LEU A 133 7.21 5.35 14.02
C LEU A 133 8.19 4.55 13.15
N GLY A 134 8.51 5.02 11.93
CA GLY A 134 9.33 4.26 10.99
C GLY A 134 8.63 2.99 10.49
N ILE A 135 7.31 3.04 10.32
CA ILE A 135 6.50 2.00 9.72
C ILE A 135 6.32 2.32 8.22
N PRO A 136 6.68 1.41 7.30
CA PRO A 136 6.60 1.69 5.88
C PRO A 136 5.14 1.80 5.40
N ILE A 137 4.90 2.80 4.55
CA ILE A 137 3.57 3.11 4.00
C ILE A 137 3.52 2.70 2.53
N VAL A 138 2.52 1.90 2.17
CA VAL A 138 2.12 1.64 0.78
C VAL A 138 0.93 2.55 0.47
N ALA A 139 1.20 3.62 -0.26
CA ALA A 139 0.17 4.55 -0.72
C ALA A 139 -0.53 3.97 -1.96
N VAL A 140 -1.85 3.91 -1.94
CA VAL A 140 -2.69 3.37 -3.02
C VAL A 140 -3.61 4.48 -3.52
N ARG A 141 -3.62 4.70 -4.83
CA ARG A 141 -4.56 5.61 -5.48
C ARG A 141 -5.16 4.96 -6.72
N THR A 142 -6.48 4.90 -6.75
CA THR A 142 -7.33 4.45 -7.86
C THR A 142 -8.04 5.62 -8.55
N ASP A 143 -8.13 6.79 -7.91
CA ASP A 143 -8.67 7.98 -8.54
C ASP A 143 -7.83 8.38 -9.78
N PHE A 144 -8.45 8.22 -10.95
CA PHE A 144 -7.86 8.53 -12.26
C PHE A 144 -7.64 10.03 -12.49
N ARG A 145 -8.24 10.88 -11.67
CA ARG A 145 -8.09 12.34 -11.74
C ARG A 145 -6.77 12.76 -11.11
N ALA A 146 -6.20 13.82 -11.67
CA ALA A 146 -5.12 14.59 -11.08
C ALA A 146 -5.46 15.02 -9.64
N GLY A 147 -4.46 14.98 -8.75
CA GLY A 147 -4.59 15.51 -7.39
C GLY A 147 -4.39 17.02 -7.38
N GLY A 148 -4.65 17.66 -6.23
CA GLY A 148 -4.48 19.11 -6.07
C GLY A 148 -3.02 19.59 -6.11
N ASP A 149 -2.07 18.69 -5.82
CA ASP A 149 -0.65 19.01 -5.66
C ASP A 149 0.21 18.70 -6.91
N ASP A 150 -0.42 18.44 -8.07
CA ASP A 150 0.27 18.17 -9.31
C ASP A 150 1.23 19.34 -9.68
N LEU A 151 2.54 19.08 -9.69
CA LEU A 151 3.54 20.07 -10.10
C LEU A 151 3.60 20.20 -11.65
N PRO A 152 3.97 21.38 -12.20
CA PRO A 152 4.10 21.56 -13.64
C PRO A 152 4.98 20.48 -14.29
N GLY A 153 4.40 19.72 -15.22
CA GLY A 153 5.10 18.65 -15.94
C GLY A 153 4.96 17.24 -15.34
N GLN A 154 4.25 17.07 -14.22
CA GLN A 154 3.85 15.73 -13.76
C GLN A 154 2.84 15.10 -14.72
N ARG A 155 3.04 13.81 -15.04
CA ARG A 155 2.25 13.06 -16.03
C ARG A 155 1.25 12.08 -15.41
N LEU A 156 1.25 11.93 -14.10
CA LEU A 156 0.49 10.91 -13.38
C LEU A 156 -0.19 11.55 -12.17
N PRO A 157 -1.37 11.04 -11.76
CA PRO A 157 -2.15 11.65 -10.69
C PRO A 157 -1.32 11.69 -9.40
N ALA A 158 -1.08 12.90 -8.88
CA ALA A 158 -0.37 13.05 -7.63
C ALA A 158 -1.30 12.69 -6.47
N ILE A 159 -0.73 11.98 -5.50
CA ILE A 159 -1.20 12.01 -4.11
C ILE A 159 -0.67 13.31 -3.47
N ASN A 160 -1.22 13.70 -2.31
CA ASN A 160 -0.75 14.86 -1.56
C ASN A 160 0.79 14.85 -1.39
N LEU A 161 1.45 16.01 -1.47
CA LEU A 161 2.92 16.11 -1.48
C LEU A 161 3.55 15.49 -0.22
N MET A 162 2.97 15.71 0.96
CA MET A 162 3.51 15.19 2.21
C MET A 162 3.38 13.66 2.29
N LEU A 163 2.24 13.13 1.84
CA LEU A 163 2.01 11.69 1.79
C LEU A 163 2.84 11.00 0.70
N SER A 164 3.13 11.69 -0.40
CA SER A 164 4.02 11.21 -1.46
C SER A 164 5.41 10.91 -0.92
N GLU A 165 5.96 11.85 -0.15
CA GLU A 165 7.31 11.73 0.42
C GLU A 165 7.37 10.75 1.59
N ALA A 166 6.28 10.61 2.36
CA ALA A 166 6.20 9.64 3.45
C ALA A 166 6.07 8.19 2.95
N ALA A 167 5.58 7.97 1.73
CA ALA A 167 5.32 6.64 1.19
C ALA A 167 6.61 5.87 0.86
N ALA A 168 6.71 4.64 1.35
CA ALA A 168 7.76 3.70 0.98
C ALA A 168 7.53 3.08 -0.41
N ALA A 169 6.26 2.96 -0.81
CA ALA A 169 5.86 2.53 -2.14
C ALA A 169 4.54 3.21 -2.56
N VAL A 170 4.36 3.43 -3.86
CA VAL A 170 3.14 4.01 -4.42
C VAL A 170 2.55 3.07 -5.47
N VAL A 171 1.27 2.74 -5.31
CA VAL A 171 0.46 1.93 -6.23
C VAL A 171 -0.57 2.85 -6.89
N LEU A 172 -0.41 3.07 -8.20
CA LEU A 172 -1.31 3.90 -9.00
C LEU A 172 -2.08 3.02 -9.99
N LEU A 173 -3.40 3.12 -9.94
CA LEU A 173 -4.35 2.34 -10.74
C LEU A 173 -5.36 3.28 -11.40
N PRO A 174 -4.93 4.14 -12.33
CA PRO A 174 -5.73 5.26 -12.84
C PRO A 174 -6.70 4.88 -13.97
N GLY A 175 -6.88 3.61 -14.29
CA GLY A 175 -7.90 3.21 -15.25
C GLY A 175 -9.30 3.28 -14.63
N LEU A 176 -10.29 3.08 -15.49
CA LEU A 176 -11.71 3.17 -15.12
C LEU A 176 -12.34 1.81 -14.81
N SER A 177 -11.55 0.73 -14.85
CA SER A 177 -12.06 -0.65 -14.83
C SER A 177 -11.30 -1.55 -13.86
N GLU A 178 -10.41 -0.98 -13.05
CA GLU A 178 -9.65 -1.69 -12.05
C GLU A 178 -10.55 -2.18 -10.93
N SER A 179 -10.38 -3.45 -10.59
CA SER A 179 -11.10 -4.11 -9.53
C SER A 179 -10.33 -4.06 -8.20
N ALA A 180 -11.00 -4.39 -7.10
CA ALA A 180 -10.34 -4.56 -5.80
C ALA A 180 -9.29 -5.67 -5.86
N GLU A 181 -9.49 -6.70 -6.69
CA GLU A 181 -8.54 -7.77 -6.94
C GLU A 181 -7.27 -7.28 -7.64
N ASP A 182 -7.41 -6.36 -8.61
CA ASP A 182 -6.27 -5.75 -9.29
C ASP A 182 -5.49 -4.85 -8.33
N ALA A 183 -6.20 -4.05 -7.53
CA ALA A 183 -5.57 -3.25 -6.48
C ALA A 183 -4.80 -4.13 -5.48
N SER A 184 -5.44 -5.19 -4.99
CA SER A 184 -4.82 -6.15 -4.06
C SER A 184 -3.57 -6.80 -4.64
N ARG A 185 -3.59 -7.13 -5.95
CA ARG A 185 -2.44 -7.72 -6.64
C ARG A 185 -1.24 -6.77 -6.67
N GLU A 186 -1.46 -5.50 -6.98
CA GLU A 186 -0.38 -4.50 -7.01
C GLU A 186 0.10 -4.15 -5.59
N ILE A 187 -0.81 -4.08 -4.60
CA ILE A 187 -0.44 -3.94 -3.18
C ILE A 187 0.47 -5.09 -2.74
N LEU A 188 0.11 -6.35 -3.03
CA LEU A 188 0.93 -7.51 -2.68
C LEU A 188 2.31 -7.50 -3.37
N LYS A 189 2.41 -6.97 -4.59
CA LYS A 189 3.71 -6.79 -5.27
C LYS A 189 4.54 -5.70 -4.59
N ALA A 190 3.93 -4.61 -4.15
CA ALA A 190 4.59 -3.55 -3.39
C ALA A 190 5.09 -4.07 -2.04
N LEU A 191 4.22 -4.76 -1.29
CA LEU A 191 4.55 -5.39 0.00
C LEU A 191 5.72 -6.37 -0.11
N ALA A 192 5.76 -7.20 -1.17
CA ALA A 192 6.83 -8.17 -1.38
C ALA A 192 8.21 -7.55 -1.68
N ARG A 193 8.26 -6.23 -1.94
CA ARG A 193 9.48 -5.48 -2.26
C ARG A 193 9.73 -4.34 -1.28
N LEU A 194 8.96 -4.26 -0.19
CA LEU A 194 9.08 -3.21 0.80
C LEU A 194 10.52 -3.18 1.36
N GLY A 195 11.18 -2.06 1.12
CA GLY A 195 12.38 -1.68 1.86
C GLY A 195 12.01 -1.08 3.21
N PRO A 196 13.01 -0.70 4.03
CA PRO A 196 12.76 0.15 5.18
C PRO A 196 12.09 1.46 4.73
N PRO A 197 11.25 2.08 5.58
CA PRO A 197 10.68 3.39 5.27
C PRO A 197 11.79 4.45 5.07
N PRO A 198 11.46 5.57 4.41
CA PRO A 198 12.30 6.76 4.50
C PRO A 198 12.56 7.06 5.98
N SER A 199 13.81 7.32 6.36
CA SER A 199 14.11 7.56 7.78
C SER A 199 13.26 8.72 8.31
N PRO A 200 12.50 8.54 9.41
CA PRO A 200 11.92 9.68 10.09
C PRO A 200 13.09 10.61 10.43
N LEU A 201 12.93 11.91 10.21
CA LEU A 201 13.99 12.93 10.30
C LEU A 201 14.58 13.14 11.72
N LEU A 202 14.62 12.11 12.55
CA LEU A 202 15.25 12.08 13.85
C LEU A 202 16.37 11.02 13.83
N GLY A 203 17.54 11.44 13.33
CA GLY A 203 18.79 10.92 13.90
C GLY A 203 18.87 11.29 15.39
N PRO A 204 19.77 10.68 16.18
CA PRO A 204 19.93 11.09 17.57
C PRO A 204 20.08 12.61 17.63
N SER A 205 19.16 13.25 18.35
CA SER A 205 19.30 14.66 18.71
C SER A 205 20.64 14.76 19.41
N ASP A 206 21.63 15.36 18.75
CA ASP A 206 22.61 16.20 19.42
C ASP A 206 21.79 17.30 20.13
N ALA A 207 21.24 16.93 21.30
CA ALA A 207 20.69 17.89 22.22
C ALA A 207 21.87 18.74 22.74
N PRO A 208 21.77 20.08 22.74
CA PRO A 208 22.80 20.93 23.32
C PRO A 208 22.98 20.69 24.82
#